data_AF-A0A1L3IQ83-F1
#
_entry.id   AF-A0A1L3IQ83-F1
#
_cell.length_a   1.000
_cell.length_b   1.000
_cell.length_c   1.000
_cell.angle_alpha   90.00
_cell.angle_beta   90.00
_cell.angle_gamma   90.00
#
_symmetry.space_group_name_H-M   'P 1'
#
loop_
_entity.id
_entity.type
_entity.pdbx_description
1 polymer ?
#
loop_
_entity_poly.entity_id
_entity_poly.type
_entity_poly.pdbx_seq_one_letter_code
_entity_poly.pdbx_strand_id
1 'polypeptide(L)'
;EFQRIIGKETKRQILEQEKRLPDSIIACVGGGSNAIGIFSDFIDDIQVNLIGVEPGGKGINTGQHGAPLQYGRTGIFFGMK
;
A
#
# COMPACT_ATOMS: atom_id res chain seq x y z
N GLU A 1 0.59 0.58 14.08
CA GLU A 1 -0.01 1.79 14.70
C GLU A 1 0.73 3.09 14.41
N PHE A 2 2.06 3.17 14.51
CA PHE A 2 2.75 4.48 14.37
C PHE A 2 2.58 5.17 13.02
N GLN A 3 2.51 4.43 11.91
CA GLN A 3 2.27 5.01 10.57
C GLN A 3 0.79 5.24 10.26
N ARG A 4 -0.14 4.79 11.13
CA ARG A 4 -1.59 4.89 10.91
C ARG A 4 -2.08 6.34 10.84
N ILE A 5 -1.31 7.28 11.39
CA ILE A 5 -1.63 8.71 11.35
C ILE A 5 -1.84 9.20 9.90
N ILE A 6 -1.12 8.63 8.93
CA ILE A 6 -1.25 8.97 7.51
C ILE A 6 -2.68 8.69 7.02
N GLY A 7 -3.22 7.50 7.31
CA GLY A 7 -4.60 7.13 6.95
C GLY A 7 -5.64 7.99 7.67
N LYS A 8 -5.45 8.24 8.97
CA LYS A 8 -6.34 9.09 9.79
C LYS A 8 -6.48 10.49 9.22
N GLU A 9 -5.35 11.13 8.92
CA GLU A 9 -5.34 12.48 8.36
C GLU A 9 -5.94 12.50 6.95
N THR A 10 -5.56 11.55 6.10
CA THR A 10 -6.07 11.42 4.72
C THR A 10 -7.59 11.29 4.71
N LYS A 11 -8.16 10.42 5.55
CA LYS A 11 -9.60 10.18 5.61
C LYS A 11 -10.36 11.42 6.08
N ARG A 12 -9.83 12.13 7.07
CA ARG A 12 -10.40 13.42 7.51
C ARG A 12 -10.36 14.45 6.37
N GLN A 13 -9.20 14.63 5.75
CA GLN A 13 -8.98 15.63 4.71
C GLN A 13 -9.85 15.39 3.47
N ILE A 14 -9.95 14.14 3.01
CA ILE A 14 -10.73 13.81 1.79
C ILE A 14 -12.23 13.99 2.03
N LEU A 15 -12.74 13.65 3.22
CA LEU A 15 -14.13 13.92 3.58
C LEU A 15 -14.41 15.41 3.74
N GLU A 16 -13.44 16.20 4.22
CA GLU A 16 -13.56 17.66 4.29
C GLU A 16 -13.62 18.29 2.90
N GLN A 17 -12.75 17.88 1.99
CA GLN A 17 -12.58 18.47 0.65
C GLN A 17 -13.62 17.96 -0.36
N GLU A 18 -13.80 16.65 -0.45
CA GLU A 18 -14.56 16.00 -1.52
C GLU A 18 -15.93 15.47 -1.06
N LYS A 19 -16.23 15.53 0.24
CA LYS A 19 -17.49 15.05 0.85
C LYS A 19 -17.81 13.57 0.59
N ARG A 20 -16.81 12.79 0.17
CA ARG A 20 -16.90 11.36 -0.11
C ARG A 20 -15.56 10.68 0.17
N LEU A 21 -15.59 9.36 0.27
CA LEU A 21 -14.36 8.56 0.26
C LEU A 21 -13.76 8.53 -1.17
N PRO A 22 -12.44 8.38 -1.29
CA PRO A 22 -11.79 8.27 -2.58
C PRO A 22 -12.12 6.92 -3.21
N ASP A 23 -12.08 6.85 -4.55
CA ASP A 23 -12.28 5.60 -5.28
C ASP A 23 -11.08 4.64 -5.12
N SER A 24 -9.89 5.20 -4.85
CA SER A 24 -8.67 4.43 -4.62
C SER A 24 -7.68 5.15 -3.72
N ILE A 25 -6.90 4.40 -2.94
CA ILE A 25 -5.69 4.83 -2.25
C ILE A 25 -4.51 4.10 -2.87
N ILE A 26 -3.46 4.84 -3.24
CA ILE A 26 -2.30 4.31 -3.94
C ILE A 26 -1.03 4.62 -3.15
N ALA A 27 -0.18 3.63 -2.91
CA ALA A 27 1.07 3.79 -2.19
C ALA A 27 2.15 2.82 -2.67
N CYS A 28 3.42 3.21 -2.58
CA CYS A 28 4.53 2.35 -2.98
C CYS A 28 4.86 1.30 -1.91
N VAL A 29 5.26 0.11 -2.35
CA VAL A 29 5.54 -1.05 -1.50
C VAL A 29 6.98 -1.50 -1.72
N GLY A 30 7.87 -1.04 -0.84
CA GLY A 30 9.15 -1.69 -0.56
C GLY A 30 8.98 -2.62 0.66
N GLY A 31 9.38 -2.15 1.84
CA GLY A 31 9.03 -2.81 3.11
C GLY A 31 7.58 -2.58 3.57
N GLY A 32 6.83 -1.70 2.90
CA GLY A 32 5.37 -1.54 3.09
C GLY A 32 4.90 -0.57 4.18
N SER A 33 5.79 0.07 4.96
CA SER A 33 5.41 0.90 6.12
C SER A 33 4.51 2.11 5.79
N ASN A 34 4.79 2.84 4.72
CA ASN A 34 3.97 3.97 4.28
C ASN A 34 2.60 3.48 3.77
N ALA A 35 2.60 2.40 2.98
CA ALA A 35 1.41 1.82 2.38
C ALA A 35 0.45 1.29 3.45
N ILE A 36 0.94 0.48 4.39
CA ILE A 36 0.09 0.01 5.50
C ILE A 36 -0.37 1.16 6.37
N GLY A 37 0.44 2.21 6.53
CA GLY A 37 0.08 3.42 7.29
C GLY A 37 -1.14 4.14 6.72
N ILE A 38 -1.16 4.35 5.39
CA ILE A 38 -2.31 4.99 4.74
C ILE A 38 -3.50 4.03 4.60
N PHE A 39 -3.27 2.76 4.26
CA PHE A 39 -4.33 1.76 4.05
C PHE A 39 -5.09 1.42 5.32
N SER A 40 -4.44 1.44 6.50
CA SER A 40 -5.01 0.95 7.77
C SER A 40 -6.38 1.54 8.11
N ASP A 41 -6.64 2.80 7.74
CA ASP A 41 -7.92 3.47 8.05
C ASP A 41 -8.99 3.31 6.96
N PHE A 42 -8.65 2.62 5.86
CA PHE A 42 -9.54 2.32 4.74
C PHE A 42 -9.77 0.82 4.52
N ILE A 43 -9.17 -0.07 5.33
CA ILE A 43 -9.30 -1.53 5.21
C ILE A 43 -10.76 -1.99 5.24
N ASP A 44 -11.59 -1.37 6.09
CA ASP A 44 -13.00 -1.74 6.24
C ASP A 44 -13.93 -1.03 5.23
N ASP A 45 -13.42 -0.04 4.48
CA ASP A 45 -14.18 0.67 3.45
C ASP A 45 -14.09 -0.08 2.12
N ILE A 46 -14.88 -1.14 1.96
CA ILE A 46 -14.84 -2.06 0.80
C ILE A 46 -14.98 -1.40 -0.58
N GLN A 47 -15.50 -0.17 -0.64
CA GLN A 47 -15.65 0.62 -1.86
C GLN A 47 -14.35 1.35 -2.28
N VAL A 48 -13.35 1.40 -1.40
CA VAL A 48 -12.06 2.07 -1.63
C VAL A 48 -11.04 1.03 -2.10
N ASN A 49 -10.55 1.17 -3.33
CA ASN A 49 -9.53 0.25 -3.82
C ASN A 49 -8.16 0.58 -3.20
N LEU A 50 -7.51 -0.41 -2.59
CA LEU A 50 -6.18 -0.25 -1.99
C LEU A 50 -5.11 -0.81 -2.94
N ILE A 51 -4.32 0.07 -3.56
CA ILE A 51 -3.37 -0.29 -4.63
C ILE A 51 -1.94 -0.11 -4.14
N GLY A 52 -1.24 -1.22 -3.93
CA GLY A 52 0.20 -1.24 -3.64
C GLY A 52 1.03 -1.30 -4.92
N VAL A 53 2.07 -0.47 -5.02
CA VAL A 53 2.95 -0.43 -6.20
C VAL A 53 4.37 -0.86 -5.84
N GLU A 54 4.80 -2.02 -6.33
CA GLU A 54 6.17 -2.53 -6.17
C GLU A 54 7.09 -2.05 -7.31
N PRO A 55 8.42 -1.91 -7.08
CA PRO A 55 9.36 -1.45 -8.11
C PRO A 55 9.57 -2.48 -9.22
N GLY A 56 9.23 -2.11 -10.46
CA GLY A 56 9.44 -2.91 -11.66
C GLY A 56 10.88 -2.98 -12.18
N GLY A 57 11.80 -2.18 -11.63
CA GLY A 57 13.23 -2.17 -12.00
C GLY A 57 13.47 -1.96 -13.50
N LYS A 58 14.30 -2.82 -14.12
CA LYS A 58 14.52 -2.79 -15.59
C LYS A 58 13.44 -3.55 -16.38
N GLY A 59 12.34 -3.91 -15.74
CA GLY A 59 11.24 -4.69 -16.29
C GLY A 59 11.16 -6.07 -15.66
N ILE A 60 9.94 -6.51 -15.35
CA ILE A 60 9.67 -7.81 -14.70
C ILE A 60 10.34 -8.97 -15.44
N ASN A 61 10.19 -9.02 -16.76
CA ASN A 61 10.72 -10.10 -17.60
C ASN A 61 12.26 -10.21 -17.59
N THR A 62 12.97 -9.20 -17.09
CA THR A 62 14.43 -9.23 -16.97
C THR A 62 14.92 -9.90 -15.70
N GLY A 63 14.04 -10.14 -14.73
CA GLY A 63 14.40 -10.57 -13.36
C GLY A 63 15.09 -9.48 -12.53
N GLN A 64 15.34 -8.29 -13.08
CA GLN A 64 15.97 -7.16 -12.38
C GLN A 64 14.90 -6.20 -11.85
N HIS A 65 14.11 -6.66 -10.89
CA HIS A 65 13.02 -5.92 -10.25
C HIS A 65 12.94 -6.23 -8.74
N GLY A 66 12.09 -5.50 -8.01
CA GLY A 66 11.86 -5.70 -6.57
C GLY A 66 10.37 -5.89 -6.27
N ALA A 67 9.72 -6.80 -7.00
CA ALA A 67 8.27 -7.06 -6.92
C ALA A 67 7.95 -8.48 -6.39
N PRO A 68 8.38 -8.81 -5.16
CA PRO A 68 8.23 -10.15 -4.61
C PRO A 68 6.78 -10.53 -4.29
N LEU A 69 5.85 -9.60 -4.07
CA LEU A 69 4.45 -9.96 -3.78
C LEU A 69 3.79 -10.60 -5.00
N GLN A 70 4.05 -10.09 -6.20
CA GLN A 70 3.45 -10.61 -7.42
C GLN A 70 4.32 -11.65 -8.15
N TYR A 71 5.65 -11.53 -8.07
CA TYR A 71 6.59 -12.35 -8.86
C TYR A 71 7.61 -13.12 -8.02
N GLY A 72 7.46 -13.09 -6.69
CA GLY A 72 8.27 -13.88 -5.77
C GLY A 72 7.59 -15.19 -5.37
N ARG A 73 8.03 -15.74 -4.24
CA ARG A 73 7.43 -16.90 -3.59
C ARG A 73 7.50 -16.72 -2.08
N THR A 74 6.50 -17.19 -1.35
CA THR A 74 6.50 -17.21 0.11
C THR A 74 7.71 -17.97 0.64
N GLY A 75 8.33 -17.45 1.69
CA GLY A 75 9.51 -18.04 2.31
C GLY A 75 9.88 -17.31 3.59
N ILE A 76 10.70 -17.95 4.43
CA ILE A 76 11.09 -17.36 5.72
C ILE A 76 12.36 -16.53 5.51
N PHE A 77 12.28 -15.23 5.79
CA PHE A 77 13.39 -14.30 5.66
C PHE A 77 13.24 -13.13 6.64
N PHE A 78 14.36 -12.65 7.17
CA PHE A 78 14.41 -11.48 8.08
C PHE A 78 13.42 -11.53 9.25
N GLY A 79 13.22 -12.72 9.83
CA GLY A 79 12.33 -12.93 10.99
C GLY A 79 10.83 -13.00 10.65
N MET A 80 10.48 -13.04 9.36
CA MET A 80 9.09 -13.12 8.89
C MET A 80 8.90 -14.30 7.92
N LYS A 81 7.64 -14.74 7.76
CA LYS A 81 7.22 -15.82 6.86
C LYS A 81 6.45 -15.27 5.68
#